data_AF-A0A239QVR8-F1
#
_entry.id   AF-A0A239QVR8-F1
#
_cell.length_a   1.000
_cell.length_b   1.000
_cell.length_c   1.000
_cell.angle_alpha   90.00
_cell.angle_beta   90.00
_cell.angle_gamma   90.00
#
_symmetry.space_group_name_H-M   'P 1'
#
loop_
_entity.id
_entity.type
_entity.pdbx_description
1 polymer ?
#
loop_
_entity_poly.entity_id
_entity_poly.type
_entity_poly.pdbx_seq_one_letter_code
_entity_poly.pdbx_strand_id
1 'polypeptide(L)' 'MSNPVITSYPDAPLPTKKTLRRRQNLLIQFGRFVVGSVNIMMMVVTGHKEN' A
#
# COMPACT_ATOMS: atom_id res chain seq x y z
N MET A 1 -3.24 -10.54 -30.24
CA MET A 1 -2.85 -11.49 -29.18
C MET A 1 -3.43 -10.99 -27.86
N SER A 2 -4.47 -11.64 -27.33
CA SER A 2 -5.06 -11.35 -26.03
C SER A 2 -4.18 -11.94 -24.93
N ASN A 3 -3.67 -11.11 -24.02
CA ASN A 3 -2.95 -11.60 -22.83
C ASN A 3 -3.90 -12.46 -21.98
N PRO A 4 -3.49 -13.66 -21.53
CA PRO A 4 -4.32 -14.47 -20.66
C PRO A 4 -4.49 -13.76 -19.31
N VAL A 5 -5.72 -13.37 -19.00
CA VAL A 5 -6.07 -12.84 -17.67
C VAL A 5 -6.06 -14.04 -16.71
N ILE A 6 -5.06 -14.10 -15.84
CA ILE A 6 -4.97 -15.14 -14.81
C ILE A 6 -6.01 -14.82 -13.73
N THR A 7 -7.06 -15.62 -13.65
CA THR A 7 -8.23 -15.37 -12.78
C THR A 7 -8.17 -16.09 -11.44
N SER A 8 -7.32 -17.11 -11.28
CA SER A 8 -7.23 -17.88 -10.04
C SER A 8 -5.83 -18.41 -9.77
N TYR A 9 -5.43 -18.36 -8.50
CA TYR A 9 -4.20 -18.96 -7.98
C TYR A 9 -4.58 -19.97 -6.89
N PRO A 10 -4.77 -21.26 -7.23
CA PRO A 10 -5.24 -22.27 -6.26
C PRO A 10 -4.22 -22.52 -5.14
N ASP A 11 -2.93 -22.37 -5.44
CA ASP A 11 -1.84 -22.61 -4.49
C ASP A 11 -1.47 -21.38 -3.65
N ALA A 12 -2.12 -20.23 -3.89
CA ALA A 12 -1.81 -19.03 -3.15
C ALA A 12 -2.41 -19.14 -1.73
N PRO A 13 -1.60 -18.97 -0.66
CA PRO A 13 -2.14 -18.95 0.69
C PRO A 13 -3.08 -17.75 0.84
N LEU A 14 -4.36 -18.04 1.06
CA LEU A 14 -5.35 -17.00 1.31
C LEU A 14 -4.98 -16.23 2.59
N PRO A 15 -5.19 -14.90 2.62
CA PRO A 15 -4.92 -14.12 3.81
C PRO A 15 -5.76 -14.65 4.97
N THR A 16 -5.11 -14.94 6.10
CA THR A 16 -5.81 -15.29 7.34
C THR A 16 -6.78 -14.18 7.75
N LYS A 17 -7.87 -14.52 8.44
CA LYS A 17 -8.92 -13.55 8.87
C LYS A 17 -8.34 -12.30 9.54
N LYS A 18 -7.29 -12.46 10.36
CA LYS A 18 -6.55 -11.36 11.01
C LYS A 18 -5.85 -10.45 10.00
N THR A 19 -5.18 -11.03 9.01
CA THR A 19 -4.49 -10.31 7.94
C THR A 19 -5.47 -9.56 7.05
N LEU A 20 -6.58 -10.21 6.70
CA LEU A 20 -7.65 -9.60 5.90
C LEU A 20 -8.26 -8.39 6.62
N ARG A 21 -8.62 -8.54 7.91
CA ARG A 21 -9.20 -7.46 8.72
C ARG A 21 -8.25 -6.27 8.87
N ARG A 22 -6.94 -6.51 9.03
CA ARG A 22 -5.94 -5.43 9.07
C ARG A 22 -5.82 -4.69 7.74
N ARG A 23 -5.87 -5.42 6.62
CA ARG A 23 -5.80 -4.84 5.27
C ARG A 23 -7.05 -4.03 4.93
N GLN A 24 -8.23 -4.50 5.32
CA GLN A 24 -9.51 -3.82 5.06
C GLN A 24 -9.82 -2.68 6.04
N ASN A 25 -9.03 -2.50 7.10
CA ASN A 25 -9.26 -1.44 8.07
C ASN A 25 -8.90 -0.07 7.47
N LEU A 26 -9.92 0.74 7.19
CA LEU A 26 -9.80 2.07 6.59
C LEU A 26 -8.98 3.03 7.45
N LEU A 27 -9.05 2.95 8.78
CA LEU A 27 -8.24 3.79 9.66
C LEU A 27 -6.74 3.50 9.52
N ILE A 28 -6.38 2.22 9.36
CA ILE A 28 -5.00 1.81 9.14
C ILE A 28 -4.53 2.24 7.75
N GLN A 29 -5.39 2.09 6.72
CA GLN A 29 -5.07 2.57 5.37
C GLN A 29 -4.88 4.09 5.35
N PHE A 30 -5.76 4.84 6.02
CA PHE A 30 -5.67 6.28 6.13
C PHE A 30 -4.38 6.72 6.85
N GLY A 31 -4.05 6.09 7.98
CA GLY A 31 -2.79 6.36 8.67
C GLY A 31 -1.56 6.12 7.77
N ARG A 32 -1.55 5.04 6.99
CA ARG A 32 -0.48 4.75 6.02
C ARG A 32 -0.41 5.80 4.92
N PHE A 33 -1.55 6.27 4.43
CA PHE A 33 -1.63 7.33 3.42
C PHE A 33 -1.05 8.66 3.94
N VAL A 34 -1.44 9.06 5.15
CA VAL A 34 -0.93 10.28 5.78
C VAL A 34 0.58 10.20 5.99
N VAL A 35 1.09 9.10 6.54
CA VAL A 35 2.54 8.90 6.73
C VAL A 35 3.29 8.97 5.41
N GLY A 36 2.77 8.32 4.35
CA GLY A 36 3.37 8.39 3.03
C GLY A 36 3.43 9.82 2.48
N SER A 37 2.32 10.56 2.61
CA SER A 37 2.23 11.96 2.17
C SER A 37 3.21 12.87 2.91
N VAL A 38 3.32 12.69 4.23
CA VAL A 38 4.28 13.44 5.07
C VAL A 38 5.72 13.11 4.69
N ASN A 39 6.06 11.85 4.46
CA ASN A 39 7.42 11.47 4.06
C ASN A 39 7.83 12.10 2.72
N ILE A 40 6.91 12.15 1.74
CA ILE A 40 7.15 12.82 0.46
C ILE A 40 7.36 14.32 0.68
N MET A 41 6.49 14.97 1.46
CA MET A 41 6.62 16.39 1.78
C MET A 41 7.96 16.69 2.48
N MET A 42 8.38 15.84 3.43
CA MET A 42 9.65 15.99 4.14
C MET A 42 10.85 15.79 3.23
N MET A 43 10.81 14.83 2.29
CA MET A 43 11.85 14.70 1.26
C MET A 43 11.97 15.97 0.42
N VAL A 44 10.84 16.55 0.00
CA VAL A 44 10.82 17.79 -0.80
C VAL A 44 11.38 18.97 0.02
N VAL A 45 10.86 19.20 1.23
CA VAL A 45 11.34 20.29 2.10
C VAL A 45 12.83 20.17 2.42
N THR A 46 13.30 18.95 2.67
CA THR A 46 14.73 18.71 2.95
C THR A 46 15.58 19.00 1.72
N GLY A 47 15.16 18.54 0.53
CA GLY A 47 15.88 18.83 -0.73
C GLY A 47 15.91 20.32 -1.11
N HIS A 48 14.90 21.10 -0.70
CA HIS A 48 14.89 22.56 -0.87
C HIS A 48 15.78 23.30 0.14
N LYS A 49 16.09 22.70 1.29
CA LYS A 49 16.99 23.27 2.30
C LYS A 49 18.46 23.02 2.03
N GLU A 50 18.76 22.05 1.15
CA GLU A 50 20.11 21.62 0.78
C GLU A 50 20.61 22.26 -0.54
N ASN A 51 19.70 22.87 -1.33
CA ASN A 51 20.03 23.81 -2.42
C ASN A 51 20.06 25.25 -1.89
#